data_AF-A0A6L2ZYB7-F1
#
_entry.id   AF-A0A6L2ZYB7-F1
#
_cell.length_a   1.000
_cell.length_b   1.000
_cell.length_c   1.000
_cell.angle_alpha   90.00
_cell.angle_beta   90.00
_cell.angle_gamma   90.00
#
_symmetry.space_group_name_H-M   'P 1'
#
loop_
_entity.id
_entity.type
_entity.pdbx_description
1 polymer ?
#
loop_
_entity_poly.entity_id
_entity_poly.type
_entity_poly.pdbx_seq_one_letter_code
_entity_poly.pdbx_strand_id
1 'polypeptide(L)'
;MPLSRGMLPGGDGMFSGATVTLTKVGGAGVVRVVAVNPNASAPYDNDWVEVPLGGNLRDDFFLSTGQYRLFDWYAEGVAPGEATLELKFENGPMPVKDRVVLTVVDVDVNWVTFSGTSCHTVKKDDGSGDFTGPHWKDADGDGDGHGHAEDRRFPVVYLRNTKPRLSASLTFVPADVFSGAVRVRSAGPQGYAQAQAEVTPSSGNLVMLEVEADKAWADTVDFFNPLRLDWRVSADGGTVWLDAGMSENQAYVTLAAPVGARLYHTLAHNSCRDAKGKSDPSQAIAAIWSDFTDRAVYRVDPTWANPEGTRLKYYGDWTTPHTTTAGLLGNADGQCTAWAQFFIDALKVQGIDQDNDYIRIESYNLPGSRGFAVKDWSLNDGPYKTPRAPEYPFLGLCMNPFITGSSYAWQCTEATDGNGITGQGQANPASLFEFHQIVFINNKYYDPSYGVEYNSILEMDDNAIASHYIADFGVVRCETDFDCDMDGDGIMESNECRISDYYSFQPNPSGNQLVEIVNDH
;
A
#
# COMPACT_ATOMS: atom_id res chain seq x y z
N MET A 1 -11.00 -25.73 22.02
CA MET A 1 -11.24 -25.36 23.44
C MET A 1 -11.53 -26.63 24.24
N PRO A 2 -11.13 -26.75 25.53
CA PRO A 2 -11.53 -27.89 26.36
C PRO A 2 -13.01 -27.74 26.70
N LEU A 3 -13.83 -28.70 26.24
CA LEU A 3 -15.28 -28.62 26.31
C LEU A 3 -15.80 -29.40 27.52
N SER A 4 -16.12 -28.66 28.58
CA SER A 4 -16.77 -29.10 29.83
C SER A 4 -15.95 -30.03 30.76
N ARG A 5 -16.06 -29.77 32.06
CA ARG A 5 -15.38 -30.51 33.14
C ARG A 5 -16.42 -31.34 33.90
N GLY A 6 -16.62 -32.59 33.50
CA GLY A 6 -17.45 -33.53 34.25
C GLY A 6 -16.70 -34.07 35.46
N MET A 7 -17.21 -33.82 36.68
CA MET A 7 -16.71 -34.48 37.89
C MET A 7 -17.41 -35.84 38.04
N LEU A 8 -16.65 -36.93 37.94
CA LEU A 8 -17.19 -38.27 38.20
C LEU A 8 -17.48 -38.44 39.70
N PRO A 9 -18.55 -39.15 40.11
CA PRO A 9 -18.82 -39.43 41.51
C PRO A 9 -17.70 -40.31 42.09
N GLY A 10 -17.08 -39.87 43.18
CA GLY A 10 -16.09 -40.63 43.92
C GLY A 10 -16.74 -41.85 44.58
N GLY A 11 -16.44 -43.04 44.05
CA GLY A 11 -16.91 -44.32 44.57
C GLY A 11 -16.14 -45.47 43.93
N ASP A 12 -15.22 -46.04 44.69
CA ASP A 12 -14.19 -46.98 44.26
C ASP A 12 -14.80 -48.30 43.76
N GLY A 13 -14.66 -48.59 42.45
CA GLY A 13 -14.94 -49.91 41.88
C GLY A 13 -15.83 -49.98 40.63
N MET A 14 -16.43 -48.88 40.16
CA MET A 14 -17.44 -48.96 39.08
C MET A 14 -16.90 -49.20 37.65
N PHE A 15 -15.59 -49.11 37.40
CA PHE A 15 -15.06 -49.06 36.02
C PHE A 15 -14.21 -50.26 35.57
N SER A 16 -14.00 -51.27 36.44
CA SER A 16 -13.26 -52.48 36.03
C SER A 16 -14.06 -53.28 34.98
N GLY A 17 -13.58 -53.28 33.74
CA GLY A 17 -14.22 -54.00 32.61
C GLY A 17 -15.24 -53.20 31.81
N ALA A 18 -15.27 -51.87 31.97
CA ALA A 18 -16.17 -50.99 31.23
C ALA A 18 -15.61 -50.62 29.84
N THR A 19 -16.45 -50.75 28.81
CA THR A 19 -16.17 -50.22 27.46
C THR A 19 -16.90 -48.90 27.29
N VAL A 20 -16.19 -47.84 26.87
CA VAL A 20 -16.81 -46.58 26.41
C VAL A 20 -16.76 -46.52 24.89
N THR A 21 -17.91 -46.61 24.24
CA THR A 21 -18.02 -46.46 22.78
C THR A 21 -18.46 -45.04 22.46
N LEU A 22 -17.72 -44.35 21.58
CA LEU A 22 -18.10 -43.04 21.07
C LEU A 22 -18.67 -43.21 19.67
N THR A 23 -19.99 -43.06 19.55
CA THR A 23 -20.66 -43.16 18.24
C THR A 23 -21.11 -41.77 17.80
N LYS A 24 -20.55 -41.28 16.69
CA LYS A 24 -21.11 -40.12 16.00
C LYS A 24 -22.38 -40.57 15.30
N VAL A 25 -23.52 -40.03 15.71
CA VAL A 25 -24.83 -40.45 15.20
C VAL A 25 -25.30 -39.57 14.03
N GLY A 26 -24.57 -38.51 13.68
CA GLY A 26 -24.83 -37.61 12.54
C GLY A 26 -23.76 -36.52 12.34
N GLY A 27 -23.69 -35.93 11.13
CA GLY A 27 -22.78 -34.84 10.72
C GLY A 27 -21.51 -35.29 9.95
N ALA A 28 -20.85 -34.40 9.19
CA ALA A 28 -19.55 -34.64 8.54
C ALA A 28 -18.37 -34.30 9.48
N GLY A 29 -17.18 -34.91 9.34
CA GLY A 29 -16.01 -34.71 10.22
C GLY A 29 -15.62 -35.84 11.18
N VAL A 30 -14.46 -35.73 11.83
CA VAL A 30 -13.92 -36.71 12.82
C VAL A 30 -14.11 -36.18 14.25
N VAL A 31 -14.32 -37.06 15.23
CA VAL A 31 -14.28 -36.66 16.65
C VAL A 31 -13.05 -37.30 17.27
N ARG A 32 -12.22 -36.51 17.95
CA ARG A 32 -11.04 -36.99 18.69
C ARG A 32 -11.34 -36.95 20.18
N VAL A 33 -10.61 -37.72 20.98
CA VAL A 33 -10.76 -37.75 22.45
C VAL A 33 -9.38 -37.68 23.08
N VAL A 34 -9.22 -36.86 24.11
CA VAL A 34 -7.96 -36.77 24.86
C VAL A 34 -8.22 -37.16 26.32
N ALA A 35 -7.51 -38.16 26.83
CA ALA A 35 -7.48 -38.37 28.28
C ALA A 35 -6.31 -37.62 28.88
N VAL A 36 -6.54 -36.97 30.02
CA VAL A 36 -5.50 -36.20 30.71
C VAL A 36 -5.19 -36.89 32.03
N ASN A 37 -3.92 -37.24 32.27
CA ASN A 37 -3.48 -37.78 33.56
C ASN A 37 -3.29 -36.62 34.55
N PRO A 38 -4.18 -36.43 35.54
CA PRO A 38 -4.05 -35.30 36.46
C PRO A 38 -2.88 -35.45 37.44
N ASN A 39 -2.21 -36.60 37.48
CA ASN A 39 -1.07 -36.87 38.36
C ASN A 39 0.27 -36.92 37.59
N ALA A 40 0.29 -36.66 36.28
CA ALA A 40 1.53 -36.57 35.52
C ALA A 40 2.35 -35.37 36.01
N SER A 41 3.60 -35.62 36.41
CA SER A 41 4.50 -34.63 37.01
C SER A 41 5.16 -33.68 36.00
N ALA A 42 4.82 -33.81 34.71
CA ALA A 42 5.26 -32.95 33.63
C ALA A 42 4.05 -32.41 32.86
N PRO A 43 4.12 -31.19 32.29
CA PRO A 43 3.05 -30.70 31.44
C PRO A 43 3.05 -31.55 30.15
N TYR A 44 1.99 -32.34 29.95
CA TYR A 44 1.69 -33.10 28.73
C TYR A 44 2.48 -34.39 28.48
N ASP A 45 2.20 -35.45 29.26
CA ASP A 45 2.25 -36.81 28.69
C ASP A 45 0.90 -37.07 28.01
N ASN A 46 0.67 -36.37 26.89
CA ASN A 46 -0.54 -36.49 26.07
C ASN A 46 -0.38 -37.69 25.14
N ASP A 47 -0.71 -38.88 25.60
CA ASP A 47 -0.93 -40.00 24.69
C ASP A 47 -2.18 -39.69 23.85
N TRP A 48 -1.96 -39.16 22.64
CA TRP A 48 -3.01 -38.93 21.66
C TRP A 48 -3.54 -40.28 21.20
N VAL A 49 -4.80 -40.56 21.52
CA VAL A 49 -5.49 -41.71 20.96
C VAL A 49 -6.60 -41.21 20.06
N GLU A 50 -6.33 -41.29 18.76
CA GLU A 50 -7.36 -41.09 17.76
C GLU A 50 -8.37 -42.24 17.89
N VAL A 51 -9.61 -41.91 18.28
CA VAL A 51 -10.71 -42.86 18.23
C VAL A 51 -11.34 -42.74 16.85
N PRO A 52 -11.10 -43.71 15.94
CA PRO A 52 -11.76 -43.67 14.65
C PRO A 52 -13.28 -43.73 14.83
N LEU A 53 -14.01 -43.13 13.89
CA LEU A 53 -15.48 -43.15 13.88
C LEU A 53 -16.04 -44.57 14.04
N GLY A 54 -16.85 -44.79 15.08
CA GLY A 54 -17.44 -46.10 15.39
C GLY A 54 -16.49 -47.08 16.10
N GLY A 55 -15.28 -46.63 16.44
CA GLY A 55 -14.35 -47.37 17.28
C GLY A 55 -14.68 -47.25 18.77
N ASN A 56 -14.36 -48.30 19.53
CA ASN A 56 -14.35 -48.24 20.99
C ASN A 56 -13.11 -47.47 21.47
N LEU A 57 -13.22 -46.72 22.56
CA LEU A 57 -12.04 -46.34 23.33
C LEU A 57 -11.33 -47.62 23.77
N ARG A 58 -9.99 -47.66 23.71
CA ARG A 58 -9.24 -48.84 24.13
C ARG A 58 -9.49 -49.14 25.62
N ASP A 59 -9.57 -50.42 25.96
CA ASP A 59 -9.83 -50.92 27.32
C ASP A 59 -8.77 -50.47 28.36
N ASP A 60 -7.57 -50.07 27.90
CA ASP A 60 -6.46 -49.61 28.73
C ASP A 60 -6.67 -48.23 29.36
N PHE A 61 -7.63 -47.42 28.88
CA PHE A 61 -7.97 -46.12 29.47
C PHE A 61 -8.68 -46.20 30.83
N PHE A 62 -9.33 -47.32 31.13
CA PHE A 62 -10.21 -47.48 32.29
C PHE A 62 -9.72 -48.51 33.31
N LEU A 63 -8.47 -48.96 33.20
CA LEU A 63 -7.91 -49.91 34.16
C LEU A 63 -8.01 -49.34 35.58
N SER A 64 -8.45 -50.18 36.53
CA SER A 64 -8.64 -49.82 37.95
C SER A 64 -7.34 -49.42 38.67
N THR A 65 -6.19 -49.61 38.03
CA THR A 65 -4.85 -49.15 38.45
C THR A 65 -4.36 -47.90 37.70
N GLY A 66 -5.14 -47.39 36.74
CA GLY A 66 -4.77 -46.33 35.80
C GLY A 66 -4.75 -44.93 36.42
N GLN A 67 -3.76 -44.14 36.03
CA GLN A 67 -3.46 -42.82 36.58
C GLN A 67 -4.43 -41.70 36.14
N TYR A 68 -5.34 -41.96 35.19
CA TYR A 68 -6.21 -40.97 34.56
C TYR A 68 -7.56 -40.85 35.31
N ARG A 69 -7.86 -39.67 35.87
CA ARG A 69 -9.12 -39.38 36.58
C ARG A 69 -9.96 -38.27 35.93
N LEU A 70 -9.45 -37.65 34.88
CA LEU A 70 -10.07 -36.53 34.17
C LEU A 70 -9.88 -36.73 32.66
N PHE A 71 -10.92 -36.43 31.88
CA PHE A 71 -10.89 -36.52 30.42
C PHE A 71 -11.30 -35.17 29.85
N ASP A 72 -10.49 -34.63 28.94
CA ASP A 72 -10.80 -33.40 28.22
C ASP A 72 -11.15 -33.76 26.77
N TRP A 73 -12.36 -33.42 26.34
CA TRP A 73 -12.87 -33.83 25.05
C TRP A 73 -12.58 -32.76 23.98
N TYR A 74 -12.13 -33.19 22.79
CA TYR A 74 -11.78 -32.28 21.69
C TYR A 74 -12.28 -32.82 20.34
N ALA A 75 -13.25 -32.13 19.74
CA ALA A 75 -13.72 -32.44 18.39
C ALA A 75 -13.03 -31.54 17.36
N GLU A 76 -12.64 -32.09 16.21
CA GLU A 76 -11.91 -31.37 15.14
C GLU A 76 -12.49 -31.72 13.77
N GLY A 77 -12.67 -30.72 12.92
CA GLY A 77 -13.21 -30.93 11.56
C GLY A 77 -14.65 -31.40 11.53
N VAL A 78 -15.41 -31.23 12.62
CA VAL A 78 -16.85 -31.50 12.65
C VAL A 78 -17.56 -30.38 11.91
N ALA A 79 -18.40 -30.73 10.94
CA ALA A 79 -19.21 -29.77 10.20
C ALA A 79 -20.18 -29.05 11.14
N PRO A 80 -20.55 -27.79 10.84
CA PRO A 80 -21.46 -27.02 11.67
C PRO A 80 -22.84 -27.70 11.78
N GLY A 81 -23.50 -27.58 12.93
CA GLY A 81 -24.78 -28.20 13.24
C GLY A 81 -24.72 -29.14 14.46
N GLU A 82 -25.71 -30.03 14.57
CA GLU A 82 -25.77 -30.97 15.68
C GLU A 82 -24.81 -32.15 15.50
N ALA A 83 -23.92 -32.32 16.46
CA ALA A 83 -23.12 -33.53 16.64
C ALA A 83 -23.60 -34.26 17.89
N THR A 84 -24.12 -35.47 17.73
CA THR A 84 -24.47 -36.32 18.87
C THR A 84 -23.30 -37.22 19.22
N LEU A 85 -22.89 -37.17 20.48
CA LEU A 85 -22.02 -38.15 21.13
C LEU A 85 -22.89 -39.10 21.96
N GLU A 86 -22.96 -40.37 21.58
CA GLU A 86 -23.48 -41.41 22.48
C GLU A 86 -22.33 -41.93 23.33
N LEU A 87 -22.51 -41.89 24.65
CA LEU A 87 -21.64 -42.49 25.64
C LEU A 87 -22.30 -43.79 26.11
N LYS A 88 -21.76 -44.93 25.68
CA LYS A 88 -22.24 -46.23 26.13
C LYS A 88 -21.29 -46.79 27.18
N PHE A 89 -21.85 -47.27 28.28
CA PHE A 89 -21.13 -47.93 29.37
C PHE A 89 -21.68 -49.35 29.54
N GLU A 90 -20.79 -50.35 29.46
CA GLU A 90 -21.14 -51.76 29.68
C GLU A 90 -20.40 -52.29 30.91
N ASN A 91 -21.09 -52.43 32.05
CA ASN A 91 -20.57 -53.17 33.20
C ASN A 91 -21.67 -54.13 33.71
N GLY A 92 -21.58 -55.40 33.33
CA GLY A 92 -22.60 -56.41 33.62
C GLY A 92 -23.79 -56.43 32.63
N PRO A 93 -24.92 -57.09 32.98
CA PRO A 93 -26.00 -57.41 32.03
C PRO A 93 -26.87 -56.22 31.61
N MET A 94 -26.62 -55.01 32.12
CA MET A 94 -27.38 -53.80 31.76
C MET A 94 -26.44 -52.70 31.24
N PRO A 95 -26.45 -52.40 29.93
CA PRO A 95 -25.72 -51.26 29.40
C PRO A 95 -26.37 -49.96 29.88
N VAL A 96 -25.58 -49.04 30.42
CA VAL A 96 -26.00 -47.66 30.66
C VAL A 96 -25.62 -46.85 29.42
N LYS A 97 -26.52 -45.99 28.96
CA LYS A 97 -26.28 -45.10 27.83
C LYS A 97 -26.55 -43.67 28.26
N ASP A 98 -25.69 -42.76 27.85
CA ASP A 98 -25.91 -41.33 27.90
C ASP A 98 -25.73 -40.73 26.51
N ARG A 99 -26.38 -39.60 26.25
CA ARG A 99 -26.36 -38.91 24.97
C ARG A 99 -26.06 -37.45 25.21
N VAL A 100 -24.92 -37.00 24.72
CA VAL A 100 -24.54 -35.60 24.69
C VAL A 100 -24.80 -35.07 23.28
N VAL A 101 -25.64 -34.05 23.16
CA VAL A 101 -25.82 -33.31 21.91
C VAL A 101 -24.95 -32.06 22.00
N LEU A 102 -24.04 -31.93 21.04
CA LEU A 102 -23.20 -30.76 20.85
C LEU A 102 -23.75 -29.97 19.66
N THR A 103 -23.83 -28.66 19.79
CA THR A 103 -24.04 -27.77 18.65
C THR A 103 -22.68 -27.22 18.24
N VAL A 104 -22.20 -27.64 17.08
CA VAL A 104 -21.01 -27.08 16.46
C VAL A 104 -21.43 -25.81 15.74
N VAL A 105 -20.79 -24.71 16.12
CA VAL A 105 -21.09 -23.38 15.62
C VAL A 105 -19.92 -22.93 14.79
N ASP A 106 -20.23 -22.45 13.60
CA ASP A 106 -19.30 -21.79 12.71
C ASP A 106 -19.72 -20.35 12.56
N VAL A 107 -18.77 -19.46 12.69
CA VAL A 107 -19.00 -18.01 12.64
C VAL A 107 -17.82 -17.43 11.90
N ASP A 108 -18.10 -16.62 10.89
CA ASP A 108 -17.06 -15.97 10.11
C ASP A 108 -17.48 -14.54 9.80
N VAL A 109 -16.53 -13.62 9.88
CA VAL A 109 -16.71 -12.28 9.34
C VAL A 109 -16.82 -12.38 7.81
N ASN A 110 -17.83 -11.73 7.25
CA ASN A 110 -18.11 -11.74 5.82
C ASN A 110 -17.68 -10.41 5.18
N TRP A 111 -17.98 -9.28 5.83
CA TRP A 111 -17.50 -7.98 5.36
C TRP A 111 -17.29 -6.98 6.49
N VAL A 112 -16.42 -6.00 6.24
CA VAL A 112 -16.14 -4.86 7.12
C VAL A 112 -16.13 -3.56 6.30
N THR A 113 -16.83 -2.55 6.81
CA THR A 113 -16.83 -1.19 6.25
C THR A 113 -16.42 -0.20 7.31
N PHE A 114 -15.39 0.58 7.02
CA PHE A 114 -14.97 1.72 7.80
C PHE A 114 -15.74 2.99 7.41
N SER A 115 -16.09 3.81 8.39
CA SER A 115 -16.89 5.03 8.20
C SER A 115 -16.56 6.10 9.27
N GLY A 116 -17.34 7.18 9.25
CA GLY A 116 -17.19 8.32 10.17
C GLY A 116 -16.60 9.56 9.50
N THR A 117 -16.72 10.70 10.17
CA THR A 117 -16.28 12.00 9.63
C THR A 117 -14.76 12.14 9.54
N SER A 118 -14.01 11.29 10.25
CA SER A 118 -12.56 11.21 10.19
C SER A 118 -12.04 10.15 9.21
N CYS A 119 -12.93 9.45 8.53
CA CYS A 119 -12.61 8.43 7.52
C CYS A 119 -12.67 9.08 6.13
N HIS A 120 -11.63 8.87 5.32
CA HIS A 120 -11.52 9.43 3.99
C HIS A 120 -11.38 8.31 2.94
N THR A 121 -12.17 8.40 1.87
CA THR A 121 -12.15 7.43 0.77
C THR A 121 -10.88 7.57 -0.05
N VAL A 122 -10.18 6.46 -0.25
CA VAL A 122 -8.95 6.40 -1.05
C VAL A 122 -9.29 6.27 -2.53
N LYS A 123 -8.57 6.98 -3.39
CA LYS A 123 -8.70 6.90 -4.85
C LYS A 123 -7.74 5.88 -5.44
N LYS A 124 -8.16 5.24 -6.53
CA LYS A 124 -7.29 4.40 -7.34
C LYS A 124 -6.27 5.25 -8.08
N ASP A 125 -5.04 4.76 -8.13
CA ASP A 125 -3.88 5.46 -8.69
C ASP A 125 -4.01 5.79 -10.19
N ASP A 126 -4.80 5.01 -10.93
CA ASP A 126 -5.11 5.24 -12.34
C ASP A 126 -6.24 6.26 -12.56
N GLY A 127 -6.82 6.80 -11.49
CA GLY A 127 -7.96 7.71 -11.55
C GLY A 127 -9.29 7.06 -11.96
N SER A 128 -9.36 5.73 -12.06
CA SER A 128 -10.56 4.99 -12.51
C SER A 128 -11.71 5.01 -11.51
N GLY A 129 -11.49 5.50 -10.29
CA GLY A 129 -12.51 5.67 -9.27
C GLY A 129 -11.95 5.52 -7.86
N ASP A 130 -12.84 5.12 -6.95
CA ASP A 130 -12.58 5.11 -5.51
C ASP A 130 -12.59 3.68 -4.95
N PHE A 131 -11.86 3.46 -3.86
CA PHE A 131 -11.92 2.27 -3.02
C PHE A 131 -13.06 2.41 -2.00
N THR A 132 -14.29 2.29 -2.46
CA THR A 132 -15.49 2.36 -1.61
C THR A 132 -15.76 1.06 -0.86
N GLY A 133 -16.46 1.15 0.27
CA GLY A 133 -16.86 -0.01 1.06
C GLY A 133 -17.67 -1.08 0.27
N PRO A 134 -17.67 -2.35 0.71
CA PRO A 134 -16.94 -2.84 1.89
C PRO A 134 -15.42 -2.84 1.69
N HIS A 135 -14.70 -2.43 2.73
CA HIS A 135 -13.25 -2.30 2.68
C HIS A 135 -12.55 -3.66 2.81
N TRP A 136 -13.17 -4.57 3.56
CA TRP A 136 -12.82 -5.98 3.56
C TRP A 136 -14.06 -6.80 3.23
N LYS A 137 -13.92 -7.81 2.37
CA LYS A 137 -14.99 -8.75 2.02
C LYS A 137 -14.36 -10.09 1.67
N ASP A 138 -14.84 -11.13 2.35
CA ASP A 138 -14.66 -12.54 2.02
C ASP A 138 -15.95 -13.00 1.30
N ALA A 139 -15.88 -13.11 -0.02
CA ALA A 139 -17.08 -13.33 -0.81
C ALA A 139 -17.43 -14.81 -1.00
N ASP A 140 -16.45 -15.71 -0.90
CA ASP A 140 -16.62 -17.15 -1.08
C ASP A 140 -16.55 -17.95 0.23
N GLY A 141 -16.23 -17.30 1.35
CA GLY A 141 -16.27 -17.85 2.70
C GLY A 141 -15.08 -18.74 3.02
N ASP A 142 -13.93 -18.48 2.40
CA ASP A 142 -12.70 -19.25 2.64
C ASP A 142 -11.87 -18.73 3.83
N GLY A 143 -12.32 -17.64 4.46
CA GLY A 143 -11.71 -17.03 5.63
C GLY A 143 -10.71 -15.92 5.29
N ASP A 144 -10.62 -15.51 4.03
CA ASP A 144 -9.75 -14.44 3.61
C ASP A 144 -10.39 -13.47 2.60
N GLY A 145 -9.71 -12.35 2.34
CA GLY A 145 -10.20 -11.30 1.44
C GLY A 145 -9.53 -11.35 0.06
N HIS A 146 -9.07 -12.51 -0.42
CA HIS A 146 -8.33 -12.58 -1.68
C HIS A 146 -8.46 -13.89 -2.45
N GLY A 147 -8.28 -13.79 -3.77
CA GLY A 147 -8.26 -14.97 -4.65
C GLY A 147 -9.59 -15.17 -5.39
N HIS A 148 -10.69 -14.63 -4.87
CA HIS A 148 -11.97 -14.55 -5.56
C HIS A 148 -12.25 -13.14 -6.11
N ALA A 149 -13.00 -13.06 -7.22
CA ALA A 149 -13.18 -11.81 -7.99
C ALA A 149 -13.98 -10.74 -7.23
N GLU A 150 -14.80 -11.17 -6.27
CA GLU A 150 -15.62 -10.30 -5.43
C GLU A 150 -14.96 -9.91 -4.10
N ASP A 151 -13.80 -10.47 -3.79
CA ASP A 151 -13.13 -10.17 -2.53
C ASP A 151 -12.56 -8.76 -2.54
N ARG A 152 -12.36 -8.25 -1.32
CA ARG A 152 -11.90 -6.89 -1.09
C ARG A 152 -10.90 -6.84 0.06
N ARG A 153 -9.82 -6.07 -0.16
CA ARG A 153 -8.86 -5.60 0.87
C ARG A 153 -8.50 -4.13 0.61
N PHE A 154 -9.53 -3.33 0.43
CA PHE A 154 -9.42 -1.94 0.03
C PHE A 154 -8.85 -1.06 1.15
N PRO A 155 -7.94 -0.12 0.80
CA PRO A 155 -7.32 0.77 1.76
C PRO A 155 -8.31 1.78 2.35
N VAL A 156 -8.02 2.25 3.55
CA VAL A 156 -8.75 3.33 4.22
C VAL A 156 -7.81 4.36 4.83
N VAL A 157 -8.20 5.63 4.82
CA VAL A 157 -7.46 6.74 5.44
C VAL A 157 -8.25 7.30 6.63
N TYR A 158 -7.55 7.58 7.72
CA TYR A 158 -8.10 8.15 8.95
C TYR A 158 -7.31 9.36 9.44
N LEU A 159 -8.00 10.30 10.08
CA LEU A 159 -7.35 11.35 10.85
C LEU A 159 -6.80 10.80 12.19
N ARG A 160 -5.55 11.12 12.54
CA ARG A 160 -4.96 10.81 13.86
C ARG A 160 -5.78 11.37 15.01
N ASN A 161 -5.60 10.82 16.22
CA ASN A 161 -6.32 11.27 17.42
C ASN A 161 -7.86 11.27 17.27
N THR A 162 -8.39 10.42 16.36
CA THR A 162 -9.83 10.17 16.21
C THR A 162 -10.14 8.70 16.41
N LYS A 163 -11.39 8.40 16.73
CA LYS A 163 -11.88 7.03 16.87
C LYS A 163 -12.46 6.58 15.53
N PRO A 164 -11.98 5.46 14.94
CA PRO A 164 -12.61 4.93 13.74
C PRO A 164 -14.02 4.43 14.06
N ARG A 165 -14.92 4.49 13.07
CA ARG A 165 -16.20 3.79 13.10
C ARG A 165 -16.19 2.65 12.11
N LEU A 166 -16.83 1.55 12.47
CA LEU A 166 -16.91 0.40 11.60
C LEU A 166 -18.27 -0.30 11.67
N SER A 167 -18.68 -0.81 10.52
CA SER A 167 -19.80 -1.72 10.34
C SER A 167 -19.24 -3.06 9.89
N ALA A 168 -19.87 -4.16 10.30
CA ALA A 168 -19.49 -5.49 9.85
C ALA A 168 -20.70 -6.42 9.78
N SER A 169 -20.60 -7.44 8.93
CA SER A 169 -21.51 -8.59 8.96
C SER A 169 -20.71 -9.84 9.19
N LEU A 170 -21.20 -10.68 10.09
CA LEU A 170 -20.70 -12.02 10.31
C LEU A 170 -21.79 -13.01 9.90
N THR A 171 -21.41 -14.07 9.21
CA THR A 171 -22.26 -15.23 8.92
C THR A 171 -22.11 -16.27 10.00
N PHE A 172 -23.16 -17.05 10.27
CA PHE A 172 -23.06 -18.16 11.20
C PHE A 172 -23.95 -19.35 10.83
N VAL A 173 -23.49 -20.55 11.20
CA VAL A 173 -24.21 -21.81 10.99
C VAL A 173 -24.13 -22.66 12.27
N PRO A 174 -25.24 -23.26 12.74
CA PRO A 174 -26.59 -23.24 12.16
C PRO A 174 -27.34 -21.91 12.42
N ALA A 175 -28.29 -21.56 11.55
CA ALA A 175 -28.96 -20.25 11.53
C ALA A 175 -29.82 -19.94 12.76
N ASP A 176 -30.16 -20.95 13.57
CA ASP A 176 -30.95 -20.87 14.79
C ASP A 176 -30.11 -21.02 16.07
N VAL A 177 -28.78 -21.11 15.95
CA VAL A 177 -27.87 -21.30 17.09
C VAL A 177 -27.96 -20.16 18.12
N PHE A 178 -28.24 -18.94 17.66
CA PHE A 178 -28.39 -17.77 18.51
C PHE A 178 -29.88 -17.38 18.60
N SER A 179 -30.46 -17.55 19.79
CA SER A 179 -31.87 -17.28 20.06
C SER A 179 -32.12 -15.93 20.76
N GLY A 180 -31.06 -15.21 21.12
CA GLY A 180 -31.10 -13.94 21.82
C GLY A 180 -30.07 -12.95 21.29
N ALA A 181 -29.92 -11.83 21.99
CA ALA A 181 -28.92 -10.83 21.64
C ALA A 181 -27.50 -11.41 21.74
N VAL A 182 -26.67 -11.14 20.74
CA VAL A 182 -25.28 -11.61 20.64
C VAL A 182 -24.36 -10.40 20.69
N ARG A 183 -23.29 -10.49 21.50
CA ARG A 183 -22.23 -9.50 21.47
C ARG A 183 -21.26 -9.83 20.36
N VAL A 184 -20.97 -8.87 19.50
CA VAL A 184 -19.93 -8.93 18.48
C VAL A 184 -18.84 -7.96 18.89
N ARG A 185 -17.58 -8.37 18.75
CA ARG A 185 -16.44 -7.47 18.95
C ARG A 185 -15.38 -7.65 17.88
N SER A 186 -14.69 -6.56 17.57
CA SER A 186 -13.42 -6.53 16.86
C SER A 186 -12.29 -6.22 17.83
N ALA A 187 -11.08 -6.69 17.55
CA ALA A 187 -9.86 -6.28 18.24
C ALA A 187 -8.72 -6.09 17.23
N GLY A 188 -8.20 -4.87 17.11
CA GLY A 188 -7.04 -4.57 16.30
C GLY A 188 -5.74 -4.43 17.11
N PRO A 189 -4.60 -4.23 16.43
CA PRO A 189 -3.30 -4.08 17.07
C PRO A 189 -3.29 -2.93 18.08
N GLN A 190 -2.65 -3.14 19.23
CA GLN A 190 -2.52 -2.14 20.30
C GLN A 190 -3.87 -1.60 20.83
N GLY A 191 -4.97 -2.32 20.60
CA GLY A 191 -6.33 -1.92 20.98
C GLY A 191 -6.98 -0.90 20.04
N TYR A 192 -6.38 -0.60 18.88
CA TYR A 192 -7.03 0.21 17.86
C TYR A 192 -8.16 -0.55 17.17
N ALA A 193 -9.16 0.19 16.66
CA ALA A 193 -10.34 -0.38 16.01
C ALA A 193 -11.04 -1.48 16.82
N GLN A 194 -10.84 -1.48 18.15
CA GLN A 194 -11.56 -2.33 19.07
C GLN A 194 -12.94 -1.73 19.27
N ALA A 195 -13.97 -2.43 18.82
CA ALA A 195 -15.35 -2.02 18.91
C ALA A 195 -16.21 -3.19 19.38
N GLN A 196 -17.31 -2.90 20.06
CA GLN A 196 -18.26 -3.90 20.51
C GLN A 196 -19.68 -3.39 20.35
N ALA A 197 -20.57 -4.27 19.90
CA ALA A 197 -22.01 -4.03 19.95
C ALA A 197 -22.77 -5.29 20.34
N GLU A 198 -23.97 -5.08 20.86
CA GLU A 198 -24.97 -6.12 21.04
C GLU A 198 -25.92 -6.06 19.84
N VAL A 199 -26.07 -7.19 19.13
CA VAL A 199 -26.82 -7.29 17.88
C VAL A 199 -27.85 -8.42 17.98
N THR A 200 -28.95 -8.27 17.24
CA THR A 200 -29.97 -9.32 17.15
C THR A 200 -29.69 -10.18 15.91
N PRO A 201 -29.53 -11.51 16.05
CA PRO A 201 -29.35 -12.41 14.92
C PRO A 201 -30.51 -12.33 13.93
N SER A 202 -30.19 -12.36 12.63
CA SER A 202 -31.19 -12.37 11.56
C SER A 202 -30.75 -13.29 10.44
N SER A 203 -31.50 -14.37 10.20
CA SER A 203 -31.31 -15.28 9.06
C SER A 203 -29.85 -15.72 8.85
N GLY A 204 -29.17 -16.18 9.90
CA GLY A 204 -27.76 -16.61 9.83
C GLY A 204 -26.73 -15.47 9.74
N ASN A 205 -27.14 -14.22 10.03
CA ASN A 205 -26.24 -13.07 10.03
C ASN A 205 -26.28 -12.28 11.34
N LEU A 206 -25.12 -11.74 11.72
CA LEU A 206 -24.94 -10.79 12.81
C LEU A 206 -24.42 -9.49 12.18
N VAL A 207 -25.21 -8.41 12.24
CA VAL A 207 -24.86 -7.14 11.60
C VAL A 207 -24.61 -6.07 12.66
N MET A 208 -23.37 -5.58 12.67
CA MET A 208 -22.92 -4.44 13.46
C MET A 208 -22.91 -3.18 12.58
N LEU A 209 -23.51 -2.08 13.04
CA LEU A 209 -23.63 -0.85 12.24
C LEU A 209 -23.00 0.35 12.96
N GLU A 210 -22.06 1.00 12.29
CA GLU A 210 -21.44 2.29 12.63
C GLU A 210 -20.95 2.42 14.07
N VAL A 211 -20.37 1.35 14.60
CA VAL A 211 -19.87 1.31 15.96
C VAL A 211 -18.54 2.02 16.05
N GLU A 212 -18.46 2.99 16.97
CA GLU A 212 -17.24 3.71 17.28
C GLU A 212 -16.30 2.84 18.11
N ALA A 213 -15.02 2.84 17.76
CA ALA A 213 -14.01 2.12 18.52
C ALA A 213 -13.76 2.75 19.90
N ASP A 214 -13.35 1.91 20.86
CA ASP A 214 -13.07 2.30 22.23
C ASP A 214 -11.90 3.30 22.31
N LYS A 215 -10.89 3.09 21.47
CA LYS A 215 -9.61 3.81 21.47
C LYS A 215 -9.45 4.66 20.20
N ALA A 216 -9.06 5.92 20.38
CA ALA A 216 -8.63 6.78 19.28
C ALA A 216 -7.27 6.32 18.74
N TRP A 217 -6.98 6.56 17.46
CA TRP A 217 -5.63 6.43 16.90
C TRP A 217 -4.61 7.25 17.72
N ALA A 218 -3.34 6.87 17.69
CA ALA A 218 -2.29 7.69 18.28
C ALA A 218 -2.34 9.12 17.70
N ASP A 219 -1.87 10.12 18.45
CA ASP A 219 -1.73 11.49 17.96
C ASP A 219 -0.46 11.68 17.11
N THR A 220 -0.21 10.75 16.20
CA THR A 220 0.89 10.72 15.24
C THR A 220 0.38 10.15 13.93
N VAL A 221 1.09 10.44 12.83
CA VAL A 221 0.94 9.68 11.59
C VAL A 221 1.25 8.21 11.86
N ASP A 222 0.49 7.30 11.27
CA ASP A 222 0.72 5.86 11.36
C ASP A 222 0.28 5.13 10.09
N PHE A 223 0.71 3.89 9.98
CA PHE A 223 0.48 3.02 8.84
C PHE A 223 0.42 1.56 9.29
N PHE A 224 -0.63 0.86 8.85
CA PHE A 224 -0.90 -0.54 9.10
C PHE A 224 -1.03 -1.31 7.77
N ASN A 225 -0.19 -2.33 7.59
CA ASN A 225 -0.10 -3.11 6.35
C ASN A 225 0.16 -4.59 6.64
N PRO A 226 -0.90 -5.38 6.92
CA PRO A 226 -2.30 -4.97 7.05
C PRO A 226 -2.65 -4.39 8.43
N LEU A 227 -3.76 -3.66 8.53
CA LEU A 227 -4.58 -3.60 9.73
C LEU A 227 -5.36 -4.90 9.83
N ARG A 228 -4.98 -5.76 10.77
CA ARG A 228 -5.67 -7.01 11.07
C ARG A 228 -6.63 -6.81 12.25
N LEU A 229 -7.89 -7.20 12.07
CA LEU A 229 -8.88 -7.22 13.15
C LEU A 229 -9.29 -8.66 13.45
N ASP A 230 -9.20 -9.05 14.71
CA ASP A 230 -9.70 -10.33 15.21
C ASP A 230 -11.18 -10.17 15.59
N TRP A 231 -12.05 -10.99 15.00
CA TRP A 231 -13.49 -10.96 15.24
C TRP A 231 -13.91 -12.04 16.21
N ARG A 232 -14.81 -11.71 17.13
CA ARG A 232 -15.36 -12.68 18.08
C ARG A 232 -16.81 -12.40 18.40
N VAL A 233 -17.54 -13.46 18.73
CA VAL A 233 -18.94 -13.37 19.15
C VAL A 233 -19.18 -14.04 20.50
N SER A 234 -20.18 -13.55 21.24
CA SER A 234 -20.57 -14.10 22.55
C SER A 234 -22.08 -14.08 22.74
N ALA A 235 -22.64 -15.25 23.02
CA ALA A 235 -24.07 -15.43 23.30
C ALA A 235 -24.42 -15.34 24.80
N ASP A 236 -23.42 -15.25 25.68
CA ASP A 236 -23.57 -15.32 27.15
C ASP A 236 -23.15 -14.02 27.86
N GLY A 237 -23.34 -12.89 27.17
CA GLY A 237 -23.04 -11.56 27.71
C GLY A 237 -21.54 -11.27 27.84
N GLY A 238 -20.68 -11.97 27.09
CA GLY A 238 -19.24 -11.75 27.05
C GLY A 238 -18.42 -12.65 27.98
N THR A 239 -19.02 -13.73 28.51
CA THR A 239 -18.33 -14.68 29.40
C THR A 239 -17.48 -15.66 28.57
N VAL A 240 -18.04 -16.18 27.48
CA VAL A 240 -17.36 -17.02 26.49
C VAL A 240 -17.40 -16.33 25.13
N TRP A 241 -16.25 -16.33 24.45
CA TRP A 241 -16.08 -15.74 23.13
C TRP A 241 -15.70 -16.81 22.12
N LEU A 242 -16.53 -16.98 21.09
CA LEU A 242 -16.25 -17.79 19.92
C LEU A 242 -15.38 -16.99 18.95
N ASP A 243 -14.46 -17.68 18.29
CA ASP A 243 -13.72 -17.12 17.16
C ASP A 243 -14.69 -16.85 16.00
N ALA A 244 -14.49 -15.75 15.30
CA ALA A 244 -15.28 -15.37 14.15
C ALA A 244 -14.41 -14.92 12.95
N GLY A 245 -13.16 -15.38 12.91
CA GLY A 245 -12.24 -15.09 11.82
C GLY A 245 -11.53 -13.74 11.95
N MET A 246 -10.87 -13.35 10.86
CA MET A 246 -10.07 -12.14 10.78
C MET A 246 -10.42 -11.33 9.54
N SER A 247 -10.29 -10.01 9.63
CA SER A 247 -10.34 -9.13 8.45
C SER A 247 -9.03 -8.39 8.29
N GLU A 248 -8.61 -8.15 7.04
CA GLU A 248 -7.34 -7.49 6.73
C GLU A 248 -7.45 -6.46 5.62
N ASN A 249 -7.04 -5.23 5.88
CA ASN A 249 -6.93 -4.19 4.87
C ASN A 249 -5.82 -3.21 5.23
N GLN A 250 -5.35 -2.41 4.26
CA GLN A 250 -4.45 -1.30 4.58
C GLN A 250 -5.19 -0.18 5.30
N ALA A 251 -4.57 0.38 6.33
CA ALA A 251 -5.07 1.56 7.02
C ALA A 251 -3.95 2.59 7.19
N TYR A 252 -4.27 3.83 6.83
CA TYR A 252 -3.38 4.98 6.86
C TYR A 252 -3.92 5.99 7.87
N VAL A 253 -3.07 6.53 8.73
CA VAL A 253 -3.44 7.54 9.73
C VAL A 253 -2.67 8.83 9.42
N THR A 254 -3.38 9.89 9.06
CA THR A 254 -2.79 11.17 8.60
C THR A 254 -2.58 12.17 9.73
N LEU A 255 -1.67 13.11 9.52
CA LEU A 255 -1.31 14.18 10.45
C LEU A 255 -2.46 15.18 10.67
N ALA A 256 -3.14 15.56 9.61
CA ALA A 256 -4.33 16.40 9.63
C ALA A 256 -5.34 15.87 8.60
N ALA A 257 -6.52 16.48 8.53
CA ALA A 257 -7.51 16.09 7.53
C ALA A 257 -6.91 16.34 6.13
N PRO A 258 -6.92 15.36 5.22
CA PRO A 258 -6.42 15.55 3.87
C PRO A 258 -7.08 16.75 3.20
N VAL A 259 -6.28 17.54 2.47
CA VAL A 259 -6.75 18.70 1.70
C VAL A 259 -6.73 18.38 0.21
N GLY A 260 -7.65 18.98 -0.54
CA GLY A 260 -7.80 18.70 -1.98
C GLY A 260 -8.47 17.35 -2.29
N ALA A 261 -8.62 17.05 -3.58
CA ALA A 261 -9.40 15.92 -4.07
C ALA A 261 -8.54 14.69 -4.46
N ARG A 262 -7.22 14.71 -4.24
CA ARG A 262 -6.25 13.76 -4.80
C ARG A 262 -5.69 12.80 -3.74
N LEU A 263 -6.58 12.08 -3.04
CA LEU A 263 -6.19 11.06 -2.07
C LEU A 263 -5.88 9.71 -2.77
N TYR A 264 -4.92 9.70 -3.68
CA TYR A 264 -4.50 8.47 -4.37
C TYR A 264 -3.85 7.47 -3.41
N HIS A 265 -4.01 6.17 -3.69
CA HIS A 265 -3.54 5.11 -2.82
C HIS A 265 -2.02 5.17 -2.59
N THR A 266 -1.23 5.35 -3.64
CA THR A 266 0.22 5.48 -3.51
C THR A 266 0.61 6.71 -2.68
N LEU A 267 -0.09 7.83 -2.82
CA LEU A 267 0.21 9.03 -2.02
C LEU A 267 -0.09 8.81 -0.54
N ALA A 268 -1.23 8.18 -0.21
CA ALA A 268 -1.56 7.82 1.16
C ALA A 268 -0.55 6.83 1.74
N HIS A 269 -0.13 5.87 0.94
CA HIS A 269 0.86 4.88 1.33
C HIS A 269 2.22 5.47 1.64
N ASN A 270 2.85 6.12 0.66
CA ASN A 270 4.21 6.63 0.83
C ASN A 270 4.23 7.70 1.94
N SER A 271 3.30 8.67 1.89
CA SER A 271 3.30 9.74 2.87
C SER A 271 3.10 9.26 4.32
N CYS A 272 2.20 8.29 4.57
CA CYS A 272 1.97 7.78 5.93
C CYS A 272 3.07 6.81 6.38
N ARG A 273 3.60 5.98 5.47
CA ARG A 273 4.73 5.08 5.74
C ARG A 273 5.96 5.88 6.17
N ASP A 274 6.29 6.91 5.42
CA ASP A 274 7.53 7.68 5.60
C ASP A 274 7.42 8.61 6.81
N ALA A 275 6.27 9.27 6.99
CA ALA A 275 6.02 10.12 8.15
C ALA A 275 5.55 9.36 9.40
N LYS A 276 5.61 8.02 9.44
CA LYS A 276 5.16 7.23 10.59
C LYS A 276 5.80 7.70 11.90
N GLY A 277 4.96 7.92 12.91
CA GLY A 277 5.37 8.39 14.23
C GLY A 277 5.63 9.90 14.32
N LYS A 278 5.49 10.66 13.22
CA LYS A 278 5.59 12.13 13.28
C LYS A 278 4.29 12.74 13.75
N SER A 279 4.39 13.78 14.58
CA SER A 279 3.26 14.57 15.06
C SER A 279 3.34 16.05 14.66
N ASP A 280 4.46 16.44 14.03
CA ASP A 280 4.78 17.80 13.62
C ASP A 280 4.85 17.90 12.08
N PRO A 281 4.24 18.92 11.45
CA PRO A 281 4.26 19.11 10.00
C PRO A 281 5.67 19.20 9.39
N SER A 282 6.60 19.90 10.03
CA SER A 282 7.96 20.07 9.49
C SER A 282 8.73 18.75 9.50
N GLN A 283 8.55 17.96 10.57
CA GLN A 283 9.11 16.60 10.64
C GLN A 283 8.46 15.65 9.63
N ALA A 284 7.16 15.79 9.37
CA ALA A 284 6.46 15.00 8.35
C ALA A 284 6.97 15.33 6.94
N ILE A 285 7.11 16.62 6.59
CA ILE A 285 7.68 17.06 5.30
C ILE A 285 9.07 16.46 5.09
N ALA A 286 9.96 16.60 6.08
CA ALA A 286 11.32 16.08 5.98
C ALA A 286 11.36 14.55 5.84
N ALA A 287 10.46 13.84 6.52
CA ALA A 287 10.36 12.39 6.42
C ALA A 287 9.84 11.93 5.06
N ILE A 288 8.79 12.58 4.53
CA ILE A 288 8.23 12.28 3.20
C ILE A 288 9.25 12.58 2.11
N TRP A 289 9.94 13.73 2.21
CA TRP A 289 11.00 14.08 1.27
C TRP A 289 12.12 13.05 1.21
N SER A 290 12.43 12.37 2.33
CA SER A 290 13.52 11.39 2.35
C SER A 290 13.32 10.24 1.36
N ASP A 291 12.08 9.88 1.00
CA ASP A 291 11.73 8.89 -0.03
C ASP A 291 12.22 9.27 -1.43
N PHE A 292 12.45 10.55 -1.69
CA PHE A 292 12.91 11.04 -2.99
C PHE A 292 14.45 11.00 -3.11
N THR A 293 15.17 11.00 -1.99
CA THR A 293 16.63 11.27 -1.96
C THR A 293 17.49 10.12 -2.48
N ASP A 294 17.00 8.88 -2.41
CA ASP A 294 17.65 7.71 -3.00
C ASP A 294 17.26 7.49 -4.48
N ARG A 295 16.36 8.34 -4.99
CA ARG A 295 15.82 8.34 -6.35
C ARG A 295 15.06 7.05 -6.69
N ALA A 296 14.41 6.46 -5.70
CA ALA A 296 13.68 5.21 -5.83
C ALA A 296 12.29 5.29 -5.18
N VAL A 297 11.43 6.17 -5.72
CA VAL A 297 10.02 6.20 -5.34
C VAL A 297 9.23 5.09 -6.05
N TYR A 298 8.33 4.42 -5.32
CA TYR A 298 7.51 3.31 -5.81
C TYR A 298 6.01 3.61 -5.74
N ARG A 299 5.27 3.14 -6.75
CA ARG A 299 3.81 3.02 -6.77
C ARG A 299 3.38 1.69 -6.15
N VAL A 300 2.38 1.74 -5.29
CA VAL A 300 1.82 0.56 -4.62
C VAL A 300 1.09 -0.34 -5.62
N ASP A 301 1.23 -1.64 -5.45
CA ASP A 301 0.37 -2.62 -6.13
C ASP A 301 -0.93 -2.84 -5.32
N PRO A 302 -2.10 -2.45 -5.83
CA PRO A 302 -3.36 -2.62 -5.11
C PRO A 302 -3.78 -4.09 -4.95
N THR A 303 -3.17 -5.02 -5.68
CA THR A 303 -3.45 -6.47 -5.59
C THR A 303 -2.62 -7.19 -4.54
N TRP A 304 -1.59 -6.52 -4.01
CA TRP A 304 -0.60 -7.08 -3.08
C TRP A 304 0.26 -8.19 -3.70
N ALA A 305 0.18 -8.42 -5.00
CA ALA A 305 0.97 -9.44 -5.69
C ALA A 305 2.46 -9.04 -5.79
N ASN A 306 2.73 -7.74 -5.92
CA ASN A 306 4.07 -7.19 -5.91
C ASN A 306 4.31 -6.34 -4.65
N PRO A 307 4.94 -6.90 -3.60
CA PRO A 307 5.18 -6.19 -2.34
C PRO A 307 6.19 -5.03 -2.49
N GLU A 308 7.03 -5.04 -3.53
CA GLU A 308 7.97 -3.95 -3.82
C GLU A 308 7.31 -2.79 -4.58
N GLY A 309 6.15 -3.03 -5.21
CA GLY A 309 5.47 -2.05 -6.05
C GLY A 309 6.17 -1.81 -7.40
N THR A 310 5.70 -0.81 -8.14
CA THR A 310 6.29 -0.40 -9.43
C THR A 310 7.17 0.83 -9.22
N ARG A 311 8.47 0.73 -9.51
CA ARG A 311 9.36 1.89 -9.46
C ARG A 311 8.91 2.95 -10.47
N LEU A 312 8.69 4.17 -9.99
CA LEU A 312 8.33 5.32 -10.80
C LEU A 312 9.57 5.91 -11.49
N LYS A 313 9.38 6.52 -12.66
CA LYS A 313 10.47 7.11 -13.45
C LYS A 313 10.25 8.58 -13.77
N TYR A 314 11.33 9.33 -13.79
CA TYR A 314 11.42 10.67 -14.33
C TYR A 314 12.07 10.58 -15.72
N TYR A 315 11.31 10.92 -16.77
CA TYR A 315 11.73 10.70 -18.16
C TYR A 315 12.28 9.28 -18.41
N GLY A 316 11.53 8.26 -17.97
CA GLY A 316 11.77 6.88 -18.36
C GLY A 316 11.74 6.73 -19.88
N ASP A 317 10.76 7.37 -20.51
CA ASP A 317 10.77 7.80 -21.91
C ASP A 317 11.00 9.31 -21.98
N TRP A 318 12.00 9.77 -22.73
CA TRP A 318 12.32 11.19 -22.90
C TRP A 318 11.19 11.99 -23.57
N THR A 319 10.24 11.30 -24.21
CA THR A 319 9.06 11.88 -24.87
C THR A 319 7.76 11.69 -24.08
N THR A 320 7.85 11.22 -22.84
CA THR A 320 6.68 10.95 -21.99
C THR A 320 5.76 12.18 -21.90
N PRO A 321 4.45 12.06 -22.16
CA PRO A 321 3.53 13.20 -22.14
C PRO A 321 2.91 13.47 -20.77
N HIS A 322 3.29 12.69 -19.74
CA HIS A 322 2.59 12.68 -18.46
C HIS A 322 3.09 13.79 -17.53
N THR A 323 2.22 14.76 -17.29
CA THR A 323 2.52 15.98 -16.51
C THR A 323 1.70 16.10 -15.23
N THR A 324 0.94 15.07 -14.84
CA THR A 324 0.09 15.09 -13.64
C THR A 324 0.41 13.91 -12.72
N THR A 325 0.09 14.03 -11.43
CA THR A 325 0.21 12.93 -10.46
C THR A 325 -0.49 11.66 -10.93
N ALA A 326 -1.73 11.79 -11.44
CA ALA A 326 -2.47 10.66 -12.00
C ALA A 326 -1.80 10.06 -13.24
N GLY A 327 -1.19 10.89 -14.09
CA GLY A 327 -0.41 10.45 -15.25
C GLY A 327 0.82 9.64 -14.84
N LEU A 328 1.59 10.15 -13.87
CA LEU A 328 2.75 9.46 -13.30
C LEU A 328 2.34 8.14 -12.65
N LEU A 329 1.31 8.15 -11.83
CA LEU A 329 0.79 6.97 -11.15
C LEU A 329 0.19 5.95 -12.13
N GLY A 330 -0.50 6.37 -13.18
CA GLY A 330 -1.07 5.48 -14.19
C GLY A 330 -0.01 4.77 -15.02
N ASN A 331 1.06 5.49 -15.39
CA ASN A 331 2.03 5.04 -16.41
C ASN A 331 3.41 4.67 -15.84
N ALA A 332 3.63 4.89 -14.54
CA ALA A 332 4.92 4.75 -13.87
C ALA A 332 6.06 5.60 -14.47
N ASP A 333 5.70 6.66 -15.19
CA ASP A 333 6.63 7.59 -15.84
C ASP A 333 6.00 8.97 -15.97
N GLY A 334 6.80 10.03 -15.83
CA GLY A 334 6.34 11.40 -15.94
C GLY A 334 7.44 12.45 -16.01
N GLN A 335 7.01 13.66 -16.36
CA GLN A 335 7.85 14.86 -16.45
C GLN A 335 7.98 15.55 -15.07
N CYS A 336 8.78 16.62 -15.01
CA CYS A 336 9.05 17.36 -13.77
C CYS A 336 7.78 17.94 -13.14
N THR A 337 6.83 18.40 -13.96
CA THR A 337 5.50 18.82 -13.52
C THR A 337 4.81 17.71 -12.70
N ALA A 338 4.83 16.45 -13.18
CA ALA A 338 4.17 15.35 -12.51
C ALA A 338 4.83 15.00 -11.17
N TRP A 339 6.16 15.08 -11.10
CA TRP A 339 6.93 14.82 -9.88
C TRP A 339 6.75 15.92 -8.83
N ALA A 340 6.74 17.19 -9.23
CA ALA A 340 6.42 18.31 -8.34
C ALA A 340 5.00 18.18 -7.75
N GLN A 341 4.02 17.88 -8.59
CA GLN A 341 2.64 17.63 -8.15
C GLN A 341 2.54 16.41 -7.23
N PHE A 342 3.24 15.32 -7.54
CA PHE A 342 3.25 14.11 -6.70
C PHE A 342 3.74 14.41 -5.29
N PHE A 343 4.83 15.17 -5.15
CA PHE A 343 5.34 15.54 -3.82
C PHE A 343 4.36 16.44 -3.07
N ILE A 344 3.82 17.48 -3.71
CA ILE A 344 2.82 18.36 -3.09
C ILE A 344 1.57 17.57 -2.69
N ASP A 345 1.01 16.76 -3.60
CA ASP A 345 -0.17 15.95 -3.31
C ASP A 345 0.07 14.99 -2.13
N ALA A 346 1.28 14.41 -2.00
CA ALA A 346 1.65 13.58 -0.85
C ALA A 346 1.62 14.37 0.48
N LEU A 347 2.02 15.64 0.48
CA LEU A 347 1.90 16.53 1.63
C LEU A 347 0.43 16.90 1.92
N LYS A 348 -0.37 17.11 0.87
CA LYS A 348 -1.81 17.38 0.98
C LYS A 348 -2.58 16.20 1.57
N VAL A 349 -2.14 14.96 1.36
CA VAL A 349 -2.68 13.80 2.09
C VAL A 349 -2.49 13.95 3.60
N GLN A 350 -1.38 14.53 4.06
CA GLN A 350 -1.14 14.81 5.47
C GLN A 350 -1.85 16.08 5.98
N GLY A 351 -2.68 16.72 5.14
CA GLY A 351 -3.31 18.00 5.45
C GLY A 351 -2.31 19.16 5.56
N ILE A 352 -1.16 19.04 4.90
CA ILE A 352 -0.15 20.09 4.79
C ILE A 352 -0.41 20.81 3.47
N ASP A 353 -0.93 22.04 3.58
CA ASP A 353 -1.21 22.93 2.46
C ASP A 353 -0.38 24.20 2.67
N GLN A 354 0.51 24.53 1.73
CA GLN A 354 1.22 25.81 1.72
C GLN A 354 0.88 26.53 0.43
N ASP A 355 0.62 27.83 0.54
CA ASP A 355 0.49 28.67 -0.64
C ASP A 355 1.86 28.79 -1.32
N ASN A 356 1.86 29.01 -2.64
CA ASN A 356 3.04 29.28 -3.46
C ASN A 356 4.05 28.12 -3.45
N ASP A 357 3.57 26.89 -3.26
CA ASP A 357 4.38 25.70 -3.13
C ASP A 357 4.85 25.12 -4.47
N TYR A 358 4.31 25.62 -5.60
CA TYR A 358 4.62 25.13 -6.94
C TYR A 358 5.40 26.17 -7.75
N ILE A 359 6.67 25.88 -8.02
CA ILE A 359 7.58 26.81 -8.68
C ILE A 359 7.93 26.31 -10.08
N ARG A 360 7.74 27.17 -11.08
CA ARG A 360 8.29 27.01 -12.42
C ARG A 360 9.57 27.84 -12.54
N ILE A 361 10.65 27.19 -12.93
CA ILE A 361 11.97 27.77 -13.14
C ILE A 361 12.21 27.93 -14.63
N GLU A 362 12.64 29.13 -15.03
CA GLU A 362 12.96 29.48 -16.42
C GLU A 362 14.31 30.20 -16.50
N SER A 363 14.92 30.19 -17.68
CA SER A 363 16.05 31.08 -17.98
C SER A 363 15.51 32.48 -18.33
N TYR A 364 16.02 33.53 -17.68
CA TYR A 364 15.49 34.90 -17.87
C TYR A 364 16.54 35.98 -18.07
N ASN A 365 17.65 35.94 -17.32
CA ASN A 365 18.61 37.05 -17.31
C ASN A 365 19.55 37.07 -18.53
N LEU A 366 19.33 36.19 -19.50
CA LEU A 366 20.13 36.07 -20.72
C LEU A 366 19.29 36.47 -21.93
N PRO A 367 19.72 37.48 -22.71
CA PRO A 367 18.98 37.95 -23.88
C PRO A 367 18.62 36.80 -24.82
N GLY A 368 17.33 36.68 -25.13
CA GLY A 368 16.81 35.70 -26.07
C GLY A 368 16.84 34.24 -25.61
N SER A 369 17.32 33.95 -24.40
CA SER A 369 17.35 32.60 -23.85
C SER A 369 15.97 31.97 -23.88
N ARG A 370 15.93 30.72 -24.32
CA ARG A 370 14.71 29.91 -24.37
C ARG A 370 14.70 28.80 -23.32
N GLY A 371 15.84 28.47 -22.75
CA GLY A 371 15.94 27.34 -21.84
C GLY A 371 17.35 27.10 -21.33
N PHE A 372 17.53 25.94 -20.72
CA PHE A 372 18.77 25.51 -20.10
C PHE A 372 18.99 24.01 -20.26
N ALA A 373 20.25 23.61 -20.12
CA ALA A 373 20.66 22.22 -20.02
C ALA A 373 21.13 21.93 -18.59
N VAL A 374 20.55 20.89 -17.98
CA VAL A 374 20.96 20.35 -16.68
C VAL A 374 22.31 19.63 -16.84
N LYS A 375 23.18 19.67 -15.83
CA LYS A 375 24.60 19.25 -15.82
C LYS A 375 25.01 18.05 -16.71
N ASP A 376 26.32 18.02 -16.94
CA ASP A 376 27.08 17.02 -17.70
C ASP A 376 26.98 17.17 -19.23
N TRP A 377 26.74 18.41 -19.68
CA TRP A 377 26.91 18.81 -21.08
C TRP A 377 28.35 19.26 -21.36
N SER A 378 28.92 18.78 -22.46
CA SER A 378 30.21 19.23 -22.96
C SER A 378 30.02 20.17 -24.14
N LEU A 379 30.55 21.39 -24.02
CA LEU A 379 30.57 22.42 -25.06
C LEU A 379 32.00 22.55 -25.58
N ASN A 380 32.25 22.06 -26.80
CA ASN A 380 33.58 22.02 -27.38
C ASN A 380 33.68 23.06 -28.50
N ASP A 381 34.81 23.79 -28.56
CA ASP A 381 35.09 24.64 -29.71
C ASP A 381 35.11 23.80 -30.99
N GLY A 382 34.35 24.23 -31.99
CA GLY A 382 34.27 23.58 -33.28
C GLY A 382 34.29 24.56 -34.43
N PRO A 383 34.12 24.05 -35.67
CA PRO A 383 34.18 24.87 -36.86
C PRO A 383 32.85 25.59 -37.17
N TYR A 384 31.80 25.38 -36.36
CA TYR A 384 30.45 25.78 -36.77
C TYR A 384 30.18 27.25 -36.49
N LYS A 385 29.34 27.84 -37.33
CA LYS A 385 28.89 29.23 -37.17
C LYS A 385 27.57 29.27 -36.41
N THR A 386 27.43 30.22 -35.48
CA THR A 386 26.14 30.55 -34.85
C THR A 386 25.59 31.87 -35.43
N PRO A 387 24.56 31.84 -36.30
CA PRO A 387 24.19 33.01 -37.12
C PRO A 387 23.60 34.20 -36.37
N ARG A 388 23.17 34.03 -35.11
CA ARG A 388 22.26 34.99 -34.44
C ARG A 388 22.69 35.55 -33.09
N ALA A 389 23.64 34.94 -32.40
CA ALA A 389 24.00 35.42 -31.07
C ALA A 389 25.45 35.06 -30.72
N PRO A 390 26.40 36.01 -30.80
CA PRO A 390 27.79 35.75 -30.43
C PRO A 390 27.94 35.35 -28.96
N GLU A 391 26.93 35.63 -28.12
CA GLU A 391 26.88 35.19 -26.73
C GLU A 391 26.63 33.69 -26.59
N TYR A 392 26.11 33.03 -27.62
CA TYR A 392 25.82 31.59 -27.67
C TYR A 392 26.67 30.95 -28.79
N PRO A 393 27.98 30.73 -28.55
CA PRO A 393 28.91 30.38 -29.61
C PRO A 393 28.86 28.90 -30.04
N PHE A 394 28.19 28.02 -29.28
CA PHE A 394 28.18 26.58 -29.56
C PHE A 394 26.91 26.16 -30.29
N LEU A 395 27.03 25.57 -31.48
CA LEU A 395 25.90 25.14 -32.31
C LEU A 395 25.43 23.71 -31.96
N GLY A 396 24.12 23.48 -32.01
CA GLY A 396 23.53 22.15 -32.18
C GLY A 396 22.44 22.18 -33.24
N LEU A 397 22.67 21.55 -34.39
CA LEU A 397 21.69 21.42 -35.47
C LEU A 397 20.98 20.08 -35.36
N CYS A 398 19.65 20.09 -35.20
CA CYS A 398 18.88 18.90 -34.88
C CYS A 398 18.59 18.03 -36.11
N MET A 399 18.50 16.72 -35.89
CA MET A 399 17.78 15.82 -36.79
C MET A 399 16.28 15.85 -36.49
N ASN A 400 15.47 15.31 -37.42
CA ASN A 400 14.04 15.08 -37.19
C ASN A 400 13.75 13.56 -37.30
N PRO A 401 13.33 12.88 -36.21
CA PRO A 401 13.02 13.43 -34.89
C PRO A 401 14.26 13.84 -34.08
N PHE A 402 14.13 14.90 -33.27
CA PHE A 402 15.22 15.41 -32.43
C PHE A 402 15.53 14.48 -31.25
N ILE A 403 14.52 13.90 -30.62
CA ILE A 403 14.70 12.91 -29.55
C ILE A 403 14.53 11.52 -30.17
N THR A 404 15.55 10.68 -30.05
CA THR A 404 15.51 9.28 -30.49
C THR A 404 15.91 8.37 -29.33
N GLY A 405 14.93 7.69 -28.74
CA GLY A 405 15.14 6.93 -27.51
C GLY A 405 15.52 7.85 -26.35
N SER A 406 16.65 7.58 -25.69
CA SER A 406 17.19 8.39 -24.59
C SER A 406 18.41 9.20 -25.03
N SER A 407 18.32 9.84 -26.20
CA SER A 407 19.41 10.65 -26.76
C SER A 407 18.88 11.77 -27.65
N TYR A 408 19.68 12.84 -27.75
CA TYR A 408 19.48 13.94 -28.68
C TYR A 408 20.16 13.61 -30.02
N ALA A 409 19.39 13.66 -31.10
CA ALA A 409 19.86 13.41 -32.45
C ALA A 409 20.28 14.72 -33.12
N TRP A 410 21.58 14.83 -33.39
CA TRP A 410 22.19 16.00 -34.00
C TRP A 410 22.69 15.68 -35.40
N GLN A 411 22.45 16.58 -36.35
CA GLN A 411 23.09 16.59 -37.66
C GLN A 411 24.56 16.99 -37.52
N CYS A 412 24.80 18.06 -36.74
CA CYS A 412 26.11 18.54 -36.32
C CYS A 412 25.96 19.25 -34.99
N THR A 413 26.93 19.10 -34.09
CA THR A 413 26.85 19.71 -32.76
C THR A 413 28.22 19.91 -32.15
N GLU A 414 28.35 21.02 -31.42
CA GLU A 414 29.41 21.32 -30.45
C GLU A 414 28.95 21.08 -29.01
N ALA A 415 27.66 20.83 -28.83
CA ALA A 415 27.02 20.53 -27.55
C ALA A 415 26.67 19.04 -27.48
N THR A 416 27.30 18.33 -26.55
CA THR A 416 27.10 16.89 -26.36
C THR A 416 26.60 16.62 -24.95
N ASP A 417 25.48 15.91 -24.87
CA ASP A 417 24.93 15.40 -23.60
C ASP A 417 25.78 14.22 -23.14
N GLY A 418 26.32 14.34 -21.93
CA GLY A 418 26.99 13.24 -21.23
C GLY A 418 25.98 12.31 -20.57
N ASN A 419 26.46 11.46 -19.66
CA ASN A 419 25.54 10.84 -18.71
C ASN A 419 25.14 11.94 -17.72
N GLY A 420 23.95 12.51 -17.92
CA GLY A 420 23.38 13.57 -17.09
C GLY A 420 23.20 13.18 -15.62
N ILE A 421 22.61 14.09 -14.85
CA ILE A 421 22.29 13.82 -13.45
C ILE A 421 21.21 12.72 -13.38
N THR A 422 21.50 11.66 -12.64
CA THR A 422 20.50 10.61 -12.33
C THR A 422 19.26 11.22 -11.67
N GLY A 423 18.09 10.90 -12.22
CA GLY A 423 16.79 11.27 -11.67
C GLY A 423 16.06 10.06 -11.07
N GLN A 424 14.80 10.26 -10.68
CA GLN A 424 13.94 9.19 -10.15
C GLN A 424 13.87 8.00 -11.12
N GLY A 425 14.37 6.85 -10.68
CA GLY A 425 14.30 5.60 -11.46
C GLY A 425 15.01 5.59 -12.81
N GLN A 426 15.81 6.62 -13.15
CA GLN A 426 16.46 6.77 -14.44
C GLN A 426 17.87 7.36 -14.32
N ALA A 427 18.85 6.70 -14.93
CA ALA A 427 20.26 7.10 -14.85
C ALA A 427 20.57 8.37 -15.67
N ASN A 428 19.92 8.51 -16.83
CA ASN A 428 20.04 9.68 -17.72
C ASN A 428 18.64 10.12 -18.19
N PRO A 429 17.89 10.90 -17.38
CA PRO A 429 16.64 11.50 -17.83
C PRO A 429 16.94 12.56 -18.90
N ALA A 430 15.90 13.03 -19.62
CA ALA A 430 16.05 14.18 -20.49
C ALA A 430 16.64 15.36 -19.69
N SER A 431 17.54 16.13 -20.30
CA SER A 431 18.35 17.15 -19.61
C SER A 431 18.25 18.55 -20.23
N LEU A 432 17.57 18.70 -21.37
CA LEU A 432 17.36 19.96 -22.09
C LEU A 432 15.92 20.46 -21.94
N PHE A 433 15.75 21.65 -21.36
CA PHE A 433 14.43 22.16 -20.95
C PHE A 433 14.22 23.64 -21.27
N GLU A 434 13.00 23.98 -21.68
CA GLU A 434 12.54 25.39 -21.71
C GLU A 434 12.21 25.90 -20.28
N PHE A 435 11.73 24.99 -19.43
CA PHE A 435 11.43 25.25 -18.03
C PHE A 435 11.52 23.96 -17.21
N HIS A 436 11.64 24.09 -15.90
CA HIS A 436 11.59 22.97 -14.94
C HIS A 436 10.65 23.30 -13.79
N GLN A 437 9.98 22.32 -13.20
CA GLN A 437 9.11 22.56 -12.05
C GLN A 437 9.58 21.83 -10.80
N ILE A 438 9.58 22.57 -9.70
CA ILE A 438 10.05 22.18 -8.37
C ILE A 438 9.07 22.69 -7.31
N VAL A 439 9.33 22.34 -6.06
CA VAL A 439 8.44 22.64 -4.93
C VAL A 439 9.13 23.60 -3.96
N PHE A 440 8.42 24.61 -3.44
CA PHE A 440 8.98 25.55 -2.45
C PHE A 440 8.20 25.52 -1.14
N ILE A 441 8.83 25.00 -0.09
CA ILE A 441 8.18 24.76 1.20
C ILE A 441 9.14 25.10 2.33
N ASN A 442 8.68 25.80 3.36
CA ASN A 442 9.50 26.17 4.53
C ASN A 442 10.83 26.86 4.15
N ASN A 443 10.80 27.76 3.16
CA ASN A 443 11.97 28.48 2.63
C ASN A 443 13.05 27.57 2.04
N LYS A 444 12.66 26.43 1.47
CA LYS A 444 13.54 25.51 0.75
C LYS A 444 12.93 25.11 -0.58
N TYR A 445 13.77 24.90 -1.57
CA TYR A 445 13.40 24.35 -2.86
C TYR A 445 13.67 22.86 -2.87
N TYR A 446 12.68 22.07 -3.27
CA TYR A 446 12.74 20.62 -3.39
C TYR A 446 12.55 20.24 -4.85
N ASP A 447 13.51 19.52 -5.41
CA ASP A 447 13.40 18.96 -6.76
C ASP A 447 13.14 17.44 -6.67
N PRO A 448 11.87 17.02 -6.59
CA PRO A 448 11.52 15.60 -6.47
C PRO A 448 11.97 14.78 -7.69
N SER A 449 12.17 15.40 -8.84
CA SER A 449 12.61 14.73 -10.07
C SER A 449 14.04 14.20 -9.95
N TYR A 450 14.90 14.95 -9.25
CA TYR A 450 16.32 14.60 -9.03
C TYR A 450 16.65 14.21 -7.58
N GLY A 451 15.70 14.36 -6.65
CA GLY A 451 15.91 14.06 -5.22
C GLY A 451 16.89 15.01 -4.54
N VAL A 452 16.90 16.29 -4.95
CA VAL A 452 17.85 17.31 -4.46
C VAL A 452 17.12 18.50 -3.84
N GLU A 453 17.70 19.06 -2.77
CA GLU A 453 17.24 20.30 -2.15
C GLU A 453 18.17 21.47 -2.51
N TYR A 454 17.61 22.68 -2.60
CA TYR A 454 18.37 23.93 -2.72
C TYR A 454 17.87 24.97 -1.71
N ASN A 455 18.77 25.79 -1.20
CA ASN A 455 18.44 26.91 -0.30
C ASN A 455 18.10 28.20 -1.07
N SER A 456 18.43 28.25 -2.37
CA SER A 456 18.11 29.38 -3.25
C SER A 456 18.12 28.96 -4.72
N ILE A 457 17.46 29.73 -5.58
CA ILE A 457 17.55 29.56 -7.04
C ILE A 457 18.97 29.79 -7.57
N LEU A 458 19.77 30.65 -6.92
CA LEU A 458 21.19 30.82 -7.27
C LEU A 458 21.98 29.53 -7.01
N GLU A 459 21.72 28.86 -5.88
CA GLU A 459 22.36 27.59 -5.59
C GLU A 459 21.96 26.51 -6.61
N MET A 460 20.70 26.50 -7.04
CA MET A 460 20.24 25.62 -8.12
C MET A 460 20.95 25.94 -9.44
N ASP A 461 21.04 27.22 -9.82
CA ASP A 461 21.70 27.67 -11.03
C ASP A 461 23.17 27.22 -11.06
N ASP A 462 23.93 27.54 -10.00
CA ASP A 462 25.34 27.20 -9.87
C ASP A 462 25.59 25.67 -9.82
N ASN A 463 24.66 24.90 -9.24
CA ASN A 463 24.88 23.47 -8.96
C ASN A 463 24.14 22.51 -9.91
N ALA A 464 23.18 22.95 -10.72
CA ALA A 464 22.39 22.07 -11.56
C ALA A 464 22.47 22.43 -13.05
N ILE A 465 22.79 23.68 -13.41
CA ILE A 465 22.73 24.13 -14.80
C ILE A 465 24.13 24.14 -15.42
N ALA A 466 24.30 23.43 -16.54
CA ALA A 466 25.53 23.45 -17.32
C ALA A 466 25.56 24.58 -18.36
N SER A 467 24.43 24.84 -19.01
CA SER A 467 24.37 25.81 -20.11
C SER A 467 22.98 26.40 -20.29
N HIS A 468 22.91 27.53 -20.98
CA HIS A 468 21.67 28.13 -21.48
C HIS A 468 21.65 28.10 -22.99
N TYR A 469 20.47 28.10 -23.58
CA TYR A 469 20.34 28.07 -25.03
C TYR A 469 19.29 29.03 -25.57
N ILE A 470 19.51 29.48 -26.81
CA ILE A 470 18.46 29.96 -27.69
C ILE A 470 18.09 28.86 -28.68
N ALA A 471 16.85 28.86 -29.17
CA ALA A 471 16.42 27.94 -30.22
C ALA A 471 15.58 28.66 -31.28
N ASP A 472 15.71 28.20 -32.52
CA ASP A 472 14.92 28.63 -33.66
C ASP A 472 14.39 27.38 -34.37
N PHE A 473 13.09 27.37 -34.67
CA PHE A 473 12.39 26.18 -35.14
C PHE A 473 11.82 26.40 -36.54
N GLY A 474 11.94 25.39 -37.39
CA GLY A 474 11.33 25.36 -38.71
C GLY A 474 11.89 26.38 -39.69
N VAL A 475 13.17 26.74 -39.58
CA VAL A 475 13.78 27.75 -40.45
C VAL A 475 14.59 27.12 -41.57
N VAL A 476 14.42 27.65 -42.79
CA VAL A 476 15.24 27.27 -43.94
C VAL A 476 16.65 27.84 -43.74
N ARG A 477 17.63 26.95 -43.74
CA ARG A 477 19.04 27.26 -43.56
C ARG A 477 19.87 26.41 -44.49
N CYS A 478 20.95 27.00 -44.99
CA CYS A 478 21.87 26.35 -45.91
C CYS A 478 23.15 25.94 -45.20
N GLU A 479 23.90 25.00 -45.75
CA GLU A 479 25.18 24.53 -45.17
C GLU A 479 26.14 25.68 -44.86
N THR A 480 26.19 26.66 -45.75
CA THR A 480 27.01 27.88 -45.62
C THR A 480 26.62 28.80 -44.46
N ASP A 481 25.40 28.67 -43.90
CA ASP A 481 24.97 29.43 -42.74
C ASP A 481 25.64 28.92 -41.45
N PHE A 482 25.97 27.63 -41.39
CA PHE A 482 26.43 26.94 -40.19
C PHE A 482 27.82 26.29 -40.31
N ASP A 483 28.39 26.23 -41.52
CA ASP A 483 29.58 25.44 -41.85
C ASP A 483 29.41 23.95 -41.48
N CYS A 484 28.25 23.39 -41.83
CA CYS A 484 27.85 22.02 -41.52
C CYS A 484 27.36 21.30 -42.76
N ASP A 485 27.91 20.12 -43.02
CA ASP A 485 27.54 19.21 -44.12
C ASP A 485 26.18 18.56 -43.80
N MET A 486 25.12 19.04 -44.44
CA MET A 486 23.74 18.65 -44.17
C MET A 486 23.26 17.46 -45.01
N ASP A 487 23.90 17.20 -46.15
CA ASP A 487 23.54 16.10 -47.04
C ASP A 487 24.50 14.89 -46.96
N GLY A 488 25.66 15.08 -46.31
CA GLY A 488 26.67 14.06 -46.10
C GLY A 488 27.57 13.84 -47.32
N ASP A 489 27.61 14.78 -48.27
CA ASP A 489 28.44 14.69 -49.47
C ASP A 489 29.91 15.11 -49.25
N GLY A 490 30.20 15.70 -48.08
CA GLY A 490 31.52 16.18 -47.68
C GLY A 490 31.86 17.59 -48.16
N ILE A 491 30.91 18.35 -48.71
CA ILE A 491 31.11 19.66 -49.36
C ILE A 491 30.23 20.74 -48.72
N MET A 492 30.79 21.51 -47.78
CA MET A 492 30.08 22.61 -47.08
C MET A 492 29.81 23.88 -47.90
N GLU A 493 29.93 23.81 -49.24
CA GLU A 493 29.76 24.95 -50.17
C GLU A 493 28.47 24.85 -51.00
N SER A 494 27.64 23.86 -50.75
CA SER A 494 26.40 23.70 -51.49
C SER A 494 25.34 24.69 -50.99
N ASN A 495 24.49 25.20 -51.90
CA ASN A 495 23.25 25.91 -51.52
C ASN A 495 22.16 24.92 -51.07
N GLU A 496 22.54 23.76 -50.54
CA GLU A 496 21.56 22.83 -50.00
C GLU A 496 20.98 23.44 -48.73
N CYS A 497 19.71 23.80 -48.80
CA CYS A 497 18.99 24.41 -47.71
C CYS A 497 17.90 23.45 -47.24
N ARG A 498 17.87 23.20 -45.94
CA ARG A 498 16.86 22.35 -45.30
C ARG A 498 16.12 23.15 -44.24
N ILE A 499 14.90 22.73 -43.97
CA ILE A 499 14.16 23.20 -42.80
C ILE A 499 14.75 22.45 -41.61
N SER A 500 15.42 23.18 -40.73
CA SER A 500 16.07 22.60 -39.57
C SER A 500 15.76 23.40 -38.32
N ASP A 501 15.70 22.69 -37.21
CA ASP A 501 15.69 23.25 -35.87
C ASP A 501 17.15 23.35 -35.40
N TYR A 502 17.51 24.47 -34.77
CA TYR A 502 18.84 24.59 -34.18
C TYR A 502 18.78 25.22 -32.80
N TYR A 503 19.77 24.84 -32.00
CA TYR A 503 20.07 25.36 -30.69
C TYR A 503 21.42 26.06 -30.75
N SER A 504 21.55 27.18 -30.06
CA SER A 504 22.85 27.79 -29.79
C SER A 504 23.03 27.92 -28.29
N PHE A 505 24.13 27.39 -27.78
CA PHE A 505 24.40 27.24 -26.35
C PHE A 505 25.46 28.24 -25.88
N GLN A 506 25.34 28.63 -24.62
CA GLN A 506 26.38 29.30 -23.85
C GLN A 506 26.60 28.56 -22.53
N PRO A 507 27.85 28.36 -22.07
CA PRO A 507 28.14 27.82 -20.74
C PRO A 507 27.45 28.68 -19.69
N ASN A 508 26.97 28.07 -18.60
CA ASN A 508 26.28 28.81 -17.56
C ASN A 508 27.17 29.95 -17.02
N PRO A 509 26.84 31.23 -17.25
CA PRO A 509 27.64 32.33 -16.75
C PRO A 509 27.41 32.50 -15.25
N SER A 510 28.43 32.98 -14.54
CA SER A 510 28.31 33.21 -13.09
C SER A 510 27.19 34.20 -12.75
N GLY A 511 26.46 33.92 -11.68
CA GLY A 511 25.37 34.76 -11.18
C GLY A 511 24.02 34.23 -11.64
N ASN A 512 22.97 34.50 -10.86
CA ASN A 512 21.66 33.86 -11.03
C ASN A 512 21.04 34.17 -12.41
N GLN A 513 20.98 33.16 -13.29
CA GLN A 513 20.35 33.26 -14.61
C GLN A 513 18.89 32.79 -14.63
N LEU A 514 18.44 32.21 -13.52
CA LEU A 514 17.12 31.65 -13.35
C LEU A 514 16.14 32.66 -12.75
N VAL A 515 14.88 32.52 -13.12
CA VAL A 515 13.74 33.21 -12.49
C VAL A 515 12.74 32.18 -11.98
N GLU A 516 12.11 32.51 -10.86
CA GLU A 516 10.96 31.76 -10.34
C GLU A 516 9.64 32.38 -10.80
N ILE A 517 8.76 31.52 -11.29
CA ILE A 517 7.35 31.83 -11.55
C ILE A 517 6.53 31.00 -10.58
N VAL A 518 5.97 31.69 -9.61
CA VAL A 518 5.26 31.12 -8.48
C VAL A 518 3.80 30.84 -8.84
N ASN A 519 3.31 29.65 -8.50
CA ASN A 519 1.90 29.27 -8.59
C ASN A 519 1.50 28.39 -7.38
N ASP A 520 0.20 28.11 -7.25
CA ASP A 520 -0.35 27.15 -6.30
C ASP A 520 -0.72 25.85 -7.03
N HIS A 521 -0.55 24.68 -6.39
CA HIS A 521 -0.98 23.38 -6.93
C HIS A 521 -2.29 22.82 -6.35
#